data_AF-A0A2V2YMC4-F1
#
_entry.id   AF-A0A2V2YMC4-F1
#
_cell.length_a   1.000
_cell.length_b   1.000
_cell.length_c   1.000
_cell.angle_alpha   90.00
_cell.angle_beta   90.00
_cell.angle_gamma   90.00
#
_symmetry.space_group_name_H-M   'P 1'
#
loop_
_entity.id
_entity.type
_entity.pdbx_description
1 polymer ?
#
loop_
_entity_poly.entity_id
_entity_poly.type
_entity_poly.pdbx_seq_one_letter_code
_entity_poly.pdbx_strand_id
1 'polypeptide(L)'
;MKSKKMKKLSAITLAALLTVAVVGCSKAEVNTDTSTATSQTTTNTTVSSNETSAAAVETASLDTSELFSDRDLEQTADLTAATQINLESEQDVTLDKEGVYVLSGEVENVTVVVDAPEDAKVQVVLDGVSITNEDAPAIYVKEADKVFVTSTADSENYMEVSGSYAADGDTNLDAVIFSRADLTLNGTGSLDIVSTEGNGISSKDDLKITGGEYTIKSSTDSLEANDAILISDGTITIDSGKDALNSKNDEDTTRGYIYIKGGTLNIKAADDAIRGNSFVQIDGGTINIESCEEGIEANSIKINDGQIKMYANNDGINASQKIDSDVVIEVNGGTIDVSMASGDTDAFDSNGDIYINGGTINVEAVSAFDADGTAQLNGGDVTVNGEKITEITQSHGGGGPGGAGGGKGMRQ
;
A
#
# COMPACT_ATOMS: atom_id res chain seq x y z
N MET A 1 -2.49 -59.76 -8.43
CA MET A 1 -2.04 -59.96 -7.04
C MET A 1 -2.21 -58.65 -6.28
N LYS A 2 -2.78 -58.72 -5.07
CA LYS A 2 -3.15 -57.59 -4.21
C LYS A 2 -1.95 -57.13 -3.36
N SER A 3 -1.76 -55.81 -3.20
CA SER A 3 -1.36 -55.12 -1.95
C SER A 3 -1.42 -53.60 -2.21
N LYS A 4 -2.49 -52.86 -1.90
CA LYS A 4 -3.05 -52.41 -0.61
C LYS A 4 -2.15 -51.41 0.16
N LYS A 5 -2.47 -50.12 -0.05
CA LYS A 5 -2.54 -48.95 0.85
C LYS A 5 -1.71 -48.93 2.15
N MET A 6 -1.09 -47.79 2.44
CA MET A 6 -1.27 -47.08 3.72
C MET A 6 -1.29 -45.55 3.53
N LYS A 7 -2.39 -44.92 3.92
CA LYS A 7 -2.53 -43.47 4.17
C LYS A 7 -2.03 -43.19 5.60
N LYS A 8 -1.33 -42.08 5.82
CA LYS A 8 -1.10 -41.53 7.16
C LYS A 8 -1.98 -40.29 7.33
N LEU A 9 -2.96 -40.41 8.22
CA LEU A 9 -3.68 -39.29 8.84
C LEU A 9 -2.97 -39.04 10.18
N SER A 10 -2.60 -37.79 10.48
CA SER A 10 -2.24 -37.39 11.85
C SER A 10 -3.26 -36.36 12.30
N ALA A 11 -4.07 -36.74 13.27
CA ALA A 11 -4.98 -35.86 13.99
C ALA A 11 -4.22 -35.22 15.16
N ILE A 12 -4.31 -33.89 15.31
CA ILE A 12 -3.86 -33.20 16.52
C ILE A 12 -5.09 -32.77 17.30
N THR A 13 -5.19 -33.33 18.50
CA THR A 13 -6.26 -33.15 19.49
C THR A 13 -6.07 -31.87 20.29
N LEU A 14 -7.18 -31.15 20.42
CA LEU A 14 -7.46 -30.04 21.32
C LEU A 14 -7.36 -30.45 22.80
N ALA A 15 -6.71 -29.65 23.64
CA ALA A 15 -6.82 -29.76 25.11
C ALA A 15 -6.96 -28.37 25.75
N ALA A 16 -8.13 -28.12 26.31
CA ALA A 16 -8.46 -26.97 27.15
C ALA A 16 -8.64 -27.44 28.61
N LEU A 17 -8.04 -26.73 29.58
CA LEU A 17 -8.37 -26.74 31.03
C LEU A 17 -7.59 -25.59 31.70
N LEU A 18 -8.19 -24.44 32.05
CA LEU A 18 -9.09 -24.06 33.17
C LEU A 18 -8.39 -23.68 34.52
N THR A 19 -8.49 -22.38 34.85
CA THR A 19 -8.72 -21.70 36.17
C THR A 19 -7.63 -21.39 37.22
N VAL A 20 -7.47 -20.05 37.45
CA VAL A 20 -7.63 -19.24 38.71
C VAL A 20 -6.58 -19.31 39.84
N ALA A 21 -5.96 -18.16 40.17
CA ALA A 21 -6.18 -17.41 41.43
C ALA A 21 -5.28 -16.16 41.58
N VAL A 22 -5.88 -15.13 42.19
CA VAL A 22 -5.45 -13.76 42.51
C VAL A 22 -4.64 -13.68 43.82
N VAL A 23 -3.59 -12.85 43.89
CA VAL A 23 -3.12 -12.04 45.06
C VAL A 23 -2.15 -10.97 44.48
N GLY A 24 -2.20 -9.65 44.69
CA GLY A 24 -2.79 -8.83 45.74
C GLY A 24 -1.70 -8.27 46.68
N CYS A 25 -1.06 -7.15 46.35
CA CYS A 25 -0.37 -6.32 47.35
C CYS A 25 -0.36 -4.85 46.94
N SER A 26 -0.95 -4.03 47.82
CA SER A 26 -1.04 -2.59 47.75
C SER A 26 -0.42 -1.98 49.01
N LYS A 27 -0.02 -0.70 48.85
CA LYS A 27 0.02 0.37 49.87
C LYS A 27 1.34 0.62 50.61
N ALA A 28 1.83 1.86 50.49
CA ALA A 28 2.06 2.74 51.64
C ALA A 28 2.18 4.21 51.18
N GLU A 29 1.10 4.97 51.34
CA GLU A 29 1.17 6.42 51.55
C GLU A 29 1.41 6.67 53.04
N VAL A 30 2.29 7.62 53.36
CA VAL A 30 2.37 8.24 54.69
C VAL A 30 2.14 9.73 54.51
N ASN A 31 0.98 10.18 55.00
CA ASN A 31 0.64 11.57 55.20
C ASN A 31 0.93 11.92 56.67
N THR A 32 1.69 12.98 56.93
CA THR A 32 1.77 13.63 58.25
C THR A 32 1.71 15.13 58.07
N ASP A 33 0.54 15.68 58.42
CA ASP A 33 0.33 17.09 58.75
C ASP A 33 1.20 17.50 59.95
N THR A 34 1.91 18.62 59.85
CA THR A 34 2.15 19.51 60.99
C THR A 34 2.39 20.93 60.49
N SER A 35 1.47 21.83 60.83
CA SER A 35 1.55 23.28 60.64
C SER A 35 2.69 23.91 61.44
N THR A 36 3.42 24.84 60.84
CA THR A 36 3.91 26.03 61.56
C THR A 36 4.26 27.14 60.58
N ALA A 37 3.72 28.33 60.86
CA ALA A 37 3.89 29.54 60.08
C ALA A 37 5.27 30.17 60.33
N THR A 38 5.92 30.68 59.29
CA THR A 38 6.82 31.84 59.41
C THR A 38 6.84 32.62 58.11
N SER A 39 6.78 33.94 58.22
CA SER A 39 6.83 34.91 57.14
C SER A 39 8.21 35.00 56.48
N GLN A 40 8.17 35.44 55.22
CA GLN A 40 8.99 36.50 54.63
C GLN A 40 9.88 36.10 53.44
N THR A 41 9.74 36.93 52.40
CA THR A 41 10.75 37.35 51.41
C THR A 41 10.57 36.80 50.00
N THR A 42 10.03 37.69 49.16
CA THR A 42 10.01 37.66 47.71
C THR A 42 11.44 37.64 47.16
N THR A 43 11.79 36.58 46.45
CA THR A 43 12.97 36.54 45.57
C THR A 43 12.57 35.89 44.25
N ASN A 44 12.63 36.67 43.18
CA ASN A 44 12.46 36.23 41.80
C ASN A 44 13.35 35.03 41.52
N THR A 45 12.74 33.90 41.18
CA THR A 45 13.45 32.76 40.61
C THR A 45 12.95 32.60 39.17
N THR A 46 13.87 32.81 38.24
CA THR A 46 13.79 32.49 36.82
C THR A 46 13.33 31.05 36.67
N VAL A 47 12.15 30.86 36.09
CA VAL A 47 11.67 29.53 35.69
C VAL A 47 12.49 29.15 34.46
N SER A 48 13.43 28.23 34.67
CA SER A 48 14.10 27.52 33.60
C SER A 48 13.02 26.78 32.83
N SER A 49 12.85 27.11 31.55
CA SER A 49 12.04 26.34 30.62
C SER A 49 12.59 24.92 30.58
N ASN A 50 11.82 23.97 31.09
CA ASN A 50 11.99 22.57 30.70
C ASN A 50 11.58 22.53 29.22
N GLU A 51 12.58 22.53 28.34
CA GLU A 51 12.46 22.04 26.98
C GLU A 51 12.04 20.57 27.09
N THR A 52 10.74 20.32 26.96
CA THR A 52 10.23 18.97 26.74
C THR A 52 10.70 18.58 25.35
N SER A 53 11.82 17.86 25.28
CA SER A 53 12.28 17.20 24.07
C SER A 53 11.09 16.43 23.49
N ALA A 54 10.63 16.82 22.30
CA ALA A 54 9.77 15.99 21.49
C ALA A 54 10.42 14.60 21.45
N ALA A 55 9.75 13.60 22.02
CA ALA A 55 10.16 12.23 21.81
C ALA A 55 9.98 12.01 20.31
N ALA A 56 11.08 11.75 19.59
CA ALA A 56 10.98 11.28 18.22
C ALA A 56 10.12 10.02 18.26
N VAL A 57 8.93 10.09 17.67
CA VAL A 57 8.14 8.91 17.35
C VAL A 57 9.06 8.05 16.50
N GLU A 58 9.33 6.83 16.96
CA GLU A 58 10.15 5.87 16.22
C GLU A 58 9.24 5.30 15.13
N THR A 59 8.91 6.12 14.11
CA THR A 59 8.32 5.60 12.88
C THR A 59 9.26 4.53 12.35
N ALA A 60 8.72 3.33 12.10
CA ALA A 60 9.49 2.23 11.53
C ALA A 60 10.23 2.76 10.29
N SER A 61 11.54 2.98 10.39
CA SER A 61 12.30 3.47 9.25
C SER A 61 12.50 2.28 8.32
N LEU A 62 11.79 2.27 7.20
CA LEU A 62 12.07 1.30 6.15
C LEU A 62 13.52 1.52 5.68
N ASP A 63 14.32 0.47 5.72
CA ASP A 63 15.63 0.50 5.07
C ASP A 63 15.41 0.42 3.56
N THR A 64 15.44 1.57 2.89
CA THR A 64 15.18 1.67 1.46
C THR A 64 16.36 1.21 0.59
N SER A 65 17.52 0.90 1.19
CA SER A 65 18.76 0.65 0.46
C SER A 65 18.77 -0.69 -0.30
N GLU A 66 18.00 -1.67 0.14
CA GLU A 66 17.97 -3.04 -0.41
C GLU A 66 16.61 -3.42 -1.02
N LEU A 67 15.69 -2.45 -1.18
CA LEU A 67 14.36 -2.70 -1.74
C LEU A 67 14.37 -3.06 -3.22
N PHE A 68 15.39 -2.61 -3.96
CA PHE A 68 15.58 -2.92 -5.37
C PHE A 68 16.97 -3.50 -5.59
N SER A 69 17.04 -4.70 -6.15
CA SER A 69 18.31 -5.28 -6.56
C SER A 69 18.84 -4.59 -7.83
N ASP A 70 20.14 -4.69 -8.10
CA ASP A 70 20.72 -4.26 -9.38
C ASP A 70 20.02 -4.89 -10.58
N ARG A 71 19.54 -6.15 -10.45
CA ARG A 71 18.81 -6.82 -11.53
C ARG A 71 17.42 -6.23 -11.73
N ASP A 72 16.74 -5.83 -10.66
CA ASP A 72 15.40 -5.24 -10.72
C ASP A 72 15.46 -3.96 -11.56
N LEU A 73 16.47 -3.12 -11.31
CA LEU A 73 16.66 -1.81 -11.93
C LEU A 73 17.19 -1.85 -13.37
N GLU A 74 17.69 -2.98 -13.85
CA GLU A 74 18.23 -3.10 -15.20
C GLU A 74 17.08 -3.23 -16.21
N GLN A 75 16.91 -2.17 -17.02
CA GLN A 75 15.79 -1.99 -17.94
C GLN A 75 15.91 -2.77 -19.25
N THR A 76 17.00 -3.51 -19.46
CA THR A 76 17.19 -4.34 -20.65
C THR A 76 17.40 -5.81 -20.32
N ALA A 77 17.03 -6.67 -21.27
CA ALA A 77 17.28 -8.11 -21.21
C ALA A 77 18.54 -8.47 -22.00
N ASP A 78 19.37 -9.38 -21.47
CA ASP A 78 20.41 -10.02 -22.27
C ASP A 78 19.79 -11.10 -23.16
N LEU A 79 19.68 -10.80 -24.45
CA LEU A 79 19.03 -11.68 -25.43
C LEU A 79 19.98 -12.72 -26.04
N THR A 80 21.25 -12.76 -25.64
CA THR A 80 22.28 -13.60 -26.29
C THR A 80 21.92 -15.10 -26.24
N ALA A 81 21.32 -15.55 -25.14
CA ALA A 81 20.90 -16.94 -24.94
C ALA A 81 19.37 -17.10 -24.85
N ALA A 82 18.62 -16.08 -25.27
CA ALA A 82 17.18 -16.07 -25.14
C ALA A 82 16.51 -17.11 -26.05
N THR A 83 15.45 -17.73 -25.53
CA THR A 83 14.56 -18.58 -26.31
C THR A 83 13.48 -17.70 -26.94
N GLN A 84 13.40 -17.72 -28.27
CA GLN A 84 12.38 -17.00 -29.03
C GLN A 84 11.10 -17.83 -29.12
N ILE A 85 9.97 -17.26 -28.72
CA ILE A 85 8.66 -17.92 -28.72
C ILE A 85 7.66 -17.02 -29.45
N ASN A 86 7.28 -17.45 -30.64
CA ASN A 86 6.13 -16.88 -31.33
C ASN A 86 4.87 -17.63 -30.86
N LEU A 87 3.99 -16.94 -30.14
CA LEU A 87 2.77 -17.53 -29.62
C LEU A 87 1.81 -17.91 -30.76
N GLU A 88 0.97 -18.92 -30.52
CA GLU A 88 -0.09 -19.36 -31.42
C GLU A 88 -1.40 -19.47 -30.62
N SER A 89 -2.52 -18.94 -31.13
CA SER A 89 -3.81 -19.01 -30.44
C SER A 89 -4.19 -20.44 -30.05
N GLU A 90 -4.90 -20.60 -28.94
CA GLU A 90 -5.35 -21.89 -28.37
C GLU A 90 -4.20 -22.81 -27.92
N GLN A 91 -2.97 -22.31 -27.81
CA GLN A 91 -1.80 -23.08 -27.41
C GLN A 91 -1.05 -22.42 -26.26
N ASP A 92 -1.34 -22.90 -25.05
CA ASP A 92 -0.57 -22.54 -23.86
C ASP A 92 0.91 -22.88 -24.01
N VAL A 93 1.76 -22.05 -23.40
CA VAL A 93 3.21 -22.22 -23.36
C VAL A 93 3.65 -22.37 -21.92
N THR A 94 4.44 -23.40 -21.62
CA THR A 94 5.06 -23.58 -20.30
C THR A 94 6.55 -23.26 -20.33
N LEU A 95 6.97 -22.35 -19.47
CA LEU A 95 8.37 -22.00 -19.21
C LEU A 95 8.82 -22.78 -17.97
N ASP A 96 9.49 -23.91 -18.19
CA ASP A 96 9.76 -24.93 -17.15
C ASP A 96 11.17 -24.86 -16.53
N LYS A 97 11.95 -23.82 -16.89
CA LYS A 97 13.36 -23.66 -16.50
C LYS A 97 13.71 -22.19 -16.30
N GLU A 98 14.76 -21.96 -15.53
CA GLU A 98 15.48 -20.69 -15.52
C GLU A 98 15.92 -20.30 -16.94
N GLY A 99 15.68 -19.05 -17.33
CA GLY A 99 16.05 -18.56 -18.65
C GLY A 99 15.40 -17.23 -19.02
N VAL A 100 15.81 -16.74 -20.19
CA VAL A 100 15.23 -15.55 -20.85
C VAL A 100 14.38 -16.03 -22.02
N TYR A 101 13.12 -15.62 -22.05
CA TYR A 101 12.12 -16.04 -23.04
C TYR A 101 11.51 -14.82 -23.69
N VAL A 102 11.71 -14.65 -24.99
CA VAL A 102 11.18 -13.51 -25.75
C VAL A 102 9.88 -13.94 -26.42
N LEU A 103 8.82 -13.22 -26.12
CA LEU A 103 7.47 -13.48 -26.60
C LEU A 103 7.09 -12.49 -27.68
N SER A 104 6.48 -13.00 -28.75
CA SER A 104 5.89 -12.20 -29.82
C SER A 104 4.58 -12.84 -30.31
N GLY A 105 3.77 -12.07 -31.03
CA GLY A 105 2.57 -12.54 -31.71
C GLY A 105 1.29 -11.90 -31.16
N GLU A 106 0.22 -12.01 -31.94
CA GLU A 106 -1.13 -11.55 -31.59
C GLU A 106 -2.03 -12.78 -31.51
N VAL A 107 -2.45 -13.15 -30.31
CA VAL A 107 -3.07 -14.45 -30.01
C VAL A 107 -4.28 -14.35 -29.10
N GLU A 108 -5.13 -15.36 -29.20
CA GLU A 108 -6.33 -15.53 -28.38
C GLU A 108 -6.25 -16.87 -27.63
N ASN A 109 -6.77 -16.92 -26.41
CA ASN A 109 -6.87 -18.14 -25.58
C ASN A 109 -5.51 -18.84 -25.40
N VAL A 110 -4.54 -18.08 -24.92
CA VAL A 110 -3.17 -18.54 -24.62
C VAL A 110 -2.78 -18.06 -23.23
N THR A 111 -2.31 -18.98 -22.40
CA THR A 111 -1.63 -18.68 -21.15
C THR A 111 -0.14 -18.99 -21.29
N VAL A 112 0.72 -18.03 -20.94
CA VAL A 112 2.14 -18.29 -20.68
C VAL A 112 2.31 -18.65 -19.21
N VAL A 113 2.52 -19.94 -18.95
CA VAL A 113 2.68 -20.49 -17.60
C VAL A 113 4.16 -20.56 -17.25
N VAL A 114 4.59 -19.90 -16.17
CA VAL A 114 5.91 -20.11 -15.56
C VAL A 114 5.77 -21.17 -14.46
N ASP A 115 6.35 -22.34 -14.70
CA ASP A 115 6.32 -23.51 -13.80
C ASP A 115 7.73 -24.09 -13.72
N ALA A 116 8.64 -23.27 -13.19
CA ALA A 116 10.07 -23.54 -13.09
C ALA A 116 10.44 -23.98 -11.65
N PRO A 117 11.66 -24.49 -11.41
CA PRO A 117 12.12 -24.80 -10.06
C PRO A 117 11.94 -23.62 -9.08
N GLU A 118 11.64 -23.91 -7.81
CA GLU A 118 11.43 -22.90 -6.75
C GLU A 118 12.60 -21.92 -6.55
N ASP A 119 13.81 -22.25 -7.01
CA ASP A 119 15.01 -21.40 -6.94
C ASP A 119 15.33 -20.69 -8.27
N ALA A 120 14.50 -20.87 -9.30
CA ALA A 120 14.74 -20.36 -10.65
C ALA A 120 14.30 -18.91 -10.83
N LYS A 121 15.11 -18.14 -11.55
CA LYS A 121 14.78 -16.77 -11.97
C LYS A 121 14.42 -16.70 -13.45
N VAL A 122 13.15 -16.49 -13.77
CA VAL A 122 12.67 -16.50 -15.15
C VAL A 122 12.46 -15.07 -15.65
N GLN A 123 12.97 -14.75 -16.83
CA GLN A 123 12.72 -13.47 -17.49
C GLN A 123 11.85 -13.66 -18.73
N VAL A 124 10.64 -13.13 -18.68
CA VAL A 124 9.69 -13.04 -19.79
C VAL A 124 9.87 -11.68 -20.45
N VAL A 125 10.31 -11.67 -21.70
CA VAL A 125 10.58 -10.45 -22.47
C VAL A 125 9.44 -10.24 -23.47
N LEU A 126 8.83 -9.07 -23.44
CA LEU A 126 7.72 -8.69 -24.31
C LEU A 126 8.27 -7.92 -25.53
N ASP A 127 8.09 -8.49 -26.72
CA ASP A 127 8.56 -7.93 -28.00
C ASP A 127 7.40 -7.84 -29.00
N GLY A 128 6.46 -6.95 -28.70
CA GLY A 128 5.27 -6.71 -29.52
C GLY A 128 4.26 -7.85 -29.40
N VAL A 129 4.02 -8.34 -28.18
CA VAL A 129 3.08 -9.44 -27.91
C VAL A 129 1.71 -8.90 -27.51
N SER A 130 0.66 -9.50 -28.06
CA SER A 130 -0.75 -9.22 -27.73
C SER A 130 -1.46 -10.53 -27.38
N ILE A 131 -2.04 -10.62 -26.19
CA ILE A 131 -2.74 -11.82 -25.69
C ILE A 131 -4.14 -11.43 -25.21
N THR A 132 -5.18 -12.07 -25.75
CA THR A 132 -6.56 -11.91 -25.26
C THR A 132 -7.12 -13.26 -24.81
N ASN A 133 -7.58 -13.34 -23.56
CA ASN A 133 -8.23 -14.51 -23.00
C ASN A 133 -9.65 -14.20 -22.51
N GLU A 134 -10.49 -15.23 -22.39
CA GLU A 134 -11.78 -15.11 -21.72
C GLU A 134 -11.69 -15.51 -20.24
N ASP A 135 -10.92 -16.54 -19.89
CA ASP A 135 -11.06 -17.19 -18.58
C ASP A 135 -9.75 -17.55 -17.84
N ALA A 136 -8.60 -17.09 -18.34
CA ALA A 136 -7.29 -17.35 -17.75
C ALA A 136 -6.34 -16.14 -17.87
N PRO A 137 -5.38 -15.98 -16.95
CA PRO A 137 -4.33 -14.97 -17.08
C PRO A 137 -3.57 -15.08 -18.41
N ALA A 138 -3.10 -13.97 -18.95
CA ALA A 138 -2.17 -13.97 -20.07
C ALA A 138 -0.80 -14.53 -19.64
N ILE A 139 -0.34 -14.14 -18.45
CA ILE A 139 0.85 -14.70 -17.79
C ILE A 139 0.43 -15.25 -16.44
N TYR A 140 0.72 -16.53 -16.20
CA TYR A 140 0.51 -17.17 -14.92
C TYR A 140 1.83 -17.72 -14.37
N VAL A 141 2.37 -17.09 -13.33
CA VAL A 141 3.51 -17.62 -12.58
C VAL A 141 3.01 -18.55 -11.49
N LYS A 142 3.17 -19.85 -11.74
CA LYS A 142 2.78 -20.93 -10.85
C LYS A 142 3.85 -21.26 -9.82
N GLU A 143 5.10 -21.33 -10.25
CA GLU A 143 6.27 -21.62 -9.42
C GLU A 143 7.54 -21.05 -10.06
N ALA A 144 8.31 -20.30 -9.27
CA ALA A 144 9.66 -19.76 -9.53
C ALA A 144 10.14 -19.08 -8.23
N ASP A 145 11.43 -18.72 -8.15
CA ASP A 145 11.93 -17.81 -7.09
C ASP A 145 11.47 -16.38 -7.40
N LYS A 146 11.67 -15.97 -8.65
CA LYS A 146 11.37 -14.61 -9.11
C LYS A 146 11.13 -14.58 -10.60
N VAL A 147 10.15 -13.78 -11.02
CA VAL A 147 9.86 -13.54 -12.44
C VAL A 147 10.05 -12.07 -12.79
N PHE A 148 10.72 -11.84 -13.91
CA PHE A 148 10.84 -10.54 -14.54
C PHE A 148 9.93 -10.50 -15.78
N VAL A 149 9.12 -9.45 -15.92
CA VAL A 149 8.38 -9.14 -17.15
C VAL A 149 8.99 -7.86 -17.73
N THR A 150 9.73 -8.00 -18.83
CA THR A 150 10.56 -6.93 -19.39
C THR A 150 10.05 -6.50 -20.76
N SER A 151 9.57 -5.26 -20.91
CA SER A 151 9.20 -4.72 -22.23
C SER A 151 10.45 -4.23 -22.99
N THR A 152 10.57 -4.62 -24.26
CA THR A 152 11.68 -4.16 -25.12
C THR A 152 11.45 -2.74 -25.63
N ALA A 153 12.54 -2.04 -25.97
CA ALA A 153 12.45 -0.67 -26.47
C ALA A 153 11.54 -0.58 -27.71
N ASP A 154 10.70 0.46 -27.76
CA ASP A 154 9.74 0.72 -28.84
C ASP A 154 8.67 -0.38 -29.06
N SER A 155 8.60 -1.40 -28.18
CA SER A 155 7.53 -2.41 -28.26
C SER A 155 6.23 -1.88 -27.67
N GLU A 156 5.13 -2.20 -28.35
CA GLU A 156 3.76 -2.02 -27.87
C GLU A 156 3.19 -3.41 -27.56
N ASN A 157 2.87 -3.65 -26.30
CA ASN A 157 2.37 -4.95 -25.83
C ASN A 157 0.95 -4.80 -25.27
N TYR A 158 0.14 -5.84 -25.39
CA TYR A 158 -1.26 -5.81 -24.96
C TYR A 158 -1.65 -7.12 -24.27
N MET A 159 -2.37 -7.05 -23.16
CA MET A 159 -2.93 -8.21 -22.50
C MET A 159 -4.35 -7.92 -22.00
N GLU A 160 -5.30 -8.79 -22.34
CA GLU A 160 -6.69 -8.65 -21.92
C GLU A 160 -7.25 -9.96 -21.39
N VAL A 161 -8.01 -9.87 -20.30
CA VAL A 161 -8.93 -10.91 -19.87
C VAL A 161 -10.34 -10.32 -19.80
N SER A 162 -11.21 -10.81 -20.68
CA SER A 162 -12.54 -10.24 -20.90
C SER A 162 -13.65 -10.89 -20.05
N GLY A 163 -13.39 -12.08 -19.49
CA GLY A 163 -14.33 -12.83 -18.67
C GLY A 163 -13.77 -13.18 -17.29
N SER A 164 -14.28 -14.26 -16.71
CA SER A 164 -13.98 -14.68 -15.34
C SER A 164 -12.76 -15.59 -15.24
N TYR A 165 -11.96 -15.45 -14.19
CA TYR A 165 -10.80 -16.30 -13.97
C TYR A 165 -11.13 -17.70 -13.44
N ALA A 166 -10.63 -18.73 -14.13
CA ALA A 166 -10.63 -20.09 -13.64
C ALA A 166 -9.56 -20.28 -12.54
N ALA A 167 -9.96 -20.81 -11.39
CA ALA A 167 -9.03 -21.08 -10.29
C ALA A 167 -8.07 -22.26 -10.60
N ASP A 168 -6.82 -22.19 -10.12
CA ASP A 168 -5.90 -23.32 -10.03
C ASP A 168 -5.91 -23.88 -8.60
N GLY A 169 -6.73 -24.91 -8.38
CA GLY A 169 -6.94 -25.49 -7.06
C GLY A 169 -7.60 -24.49 -6.11
N ASP A 170 -6.91 -24.14 -5.02
CA ASP A 170 -7.37 -23.15 -4.04
C ASP A 170 -6.90 -21.72 -4.38
N THR A 171 -6.12 -21.53 -5.46
CA THR A 171 -5.67 -20.21 -5.90
C THR A 171 -6.67 -19.59 -6.85
N ASN A 172 -7.18 -18.43 -6.47
CA ASN A 172 -7.93 -17.55 -7.37
C ASN A 172 -6.93 -16.85 -8.31
N LEU A 173 -7.03 -17.08 -9.62
CA LEU A 173 -6.12 -16.49 -10.62
C LEU A 173 -6.67 -15.16 -11.13
N ASP A 174 -7.12 -14.30 -10.23
CA ASP A 174 -7.96 -13.11 -10.47
C ASP A 174 -7.25 -11.91 -11.13
N ALA A 175 -6.27 -12.14 -12.00
CA ALA A 175 -5.52 -11.08 -12.67
C ALA A 175 -5.03 -11.44 -14.07
N VAL A 176 -4.85 -10.44 -14.93
CA VAL A 176 -4.30 -10.62 -16.30
C VAL A 176 -2.87 -11.14 -16.24
N ILE A 177 -2.07 -10.60 -15.33
CA ILE A 177 -0.78 -11.17 -14.94
C ILE A 177 -0.90 -11.59 -13.48
N PHE A 178 -0.85 -12.89 -13.23
CA PHE A 178 -0.95 -13.44 -11.88
C PHE A 178 0.36 -14.14 -11.50
N SER A 179 0.89 -13.83 -10.32
CA SER A 179 2.10 -14.46 -9.80
C SER A 179 1.93 -15.01 -8.39
N ARG A 180 2.38 -16.26 -8.19
CA ARG A 180 2.58 -16.84 -6.86
C ARG A 180 3.94 -16.51 -6.23
N ALA A 181 4.84 -15.90 -6.98
CA ALA A 181 6.20 -15.54 -6.56
C ALA A 181 6.45 -14.03 -6.74
N ASP A 182 7.61 -13.54 -6.32
CA ASP A 182 8.06 -12.17 -6.59
C ASP A 182 7.98 -11.83 -8.08
N LEU A 183 7.34 -10.71 -8.40
CA LEU A 183 7.18 -10.21 -9.76
C LEU A 183 7.87 -8.86 -9.91
N THR A 184 8.66 -8.70 -10.96
CA THR A 184 9.29 -7.41 -11.31
C THR A 184 8.98 -7.05 -12.74
N LEU A 185 8.34 -5.90 -12.93
CA LEU A 185 8.12 -5.26 -14.21
C LEU A 185 9.21 -4.21 -14.43
N ASN A 186 9.84 -4.29 -15.59
CA ASN A 186 10.85 -3.34 -16.04
C ASN A 186 10.86 -3.28 -17.57
N GLY A 187 11.73 -2.45 -18.14
CA GLY A 187 11.78 -2.28 -19.58
C GLY A 187 11.62 -0.84 -20.01
N THR A 188 11.53 -0.66 -21.32
CA THR A 188 11.40 0.68 -21.94
C THR A 188 10.29 0.75 -22.99
N GLY A 189 9.59 -0.36 -23.24
CA GLY A 189 8.38 -0.39 -24.07
C GLY A 189 7.10 -0.23 -23.23
N SER A 190 5.96 -0.25 -23.91
CA SER A 190 4.64 -0.13 -23.30
C SER A 190 3.94 -1.48 -23.11
N LEU A 191 3.08 -1.56 -22.10
CA LEU A 191 2.17 -2.68 -21.86
C LEU A 191 0.79 -2.15 -21.44
N ASP A 192 -0.20 -2.42 -22.27
CA ASP A 192 -1.61 -2.15 -21.99
C ASP A 192 -2.28 -3.40 -21.41
N ILE A 193 -2.99 -3.23 -20.30
CA ILE A 193 -3.64 -4.31 -19.54
C ILE A 193 -5.12 -3.98 -19.37
N VAL A 194 -6.00 -4.91 -19.75
CA VAL A 194 -7.44 -4.80 -19.56
C VAL A 194 -7.99 -6.03 -18.83
N SER A 195 -8.52 -5.81 -17.62
CA SER A 195 -9.17 -6.84 -16.81
C SER A 195 -10.63 -6.49 -16.60
N THR A 196 -11.53 -7.22 -17.25
CA THR A 196 -12.97 -6.91 -17.20
C THR A 196 -13.62 -7.44 -15.92
N GLU A 197 -13.13 -8.55 -15.36
CA GLU A 197 -13.70 -9.19 -14.15
C GLU A 197 -12.59 -9.60 -13.16
N GLY A 198 -11.70 -8.66 -12.81
CA GLY A 198 -10.66 -8.87 -11.81
C GLY A 198 -9.57 -7.80 -11.83
N ASN A 199 -8.43 -8.16 -11.28
CA ASN A 199 -7.28 -7.29 -11.10
C ASN A 199 -6.49 -7.12 -12.41
N GLY A 200 -5.69 -6.06 -12.51
CA GLY A 200 -4.73 -5.93 -13.60
C GLY A 200 -3.55 -6.90 -13.43
N ILE A 201 -2.76 -6.65 -12.39
CA ILE A 201 -1.59 -7.46 -12.01
C ILE A 201 -1.73 -7.86 -10.55
N SER A 202 -1.49 -9.13 -10.24
CA SER A 202 -1.47 -9.63 -8.86
C SER A 202 -0.22 -10.45 -8.57
N SER A 203 0.42 -10.17 -7.43
CA SER A 203 1.49 -10.99 -6.86
C SER A 203 1.08 -11.49 -5.48
N LYS A 204 1.36 -12.76 -5.16
CA LYS A 204 1.20 -13.30 -3.81
C LYS A 204 2.39 -12.99 -2.89
N ASP A 205 3.46 -12.41 -3.44
CA ASP A 205 4.61 -11.87 -2.70
C ASP A 205 4.79 -10.40 -3.09
N ASP A 206 6.03 -9.97 -3.40
CA ASP A 206 6.31 -8.59 -3.82
C ASP A 206 5.95 -8.36 -5.29
N LEU A 207 5.53 -7.13 -5.59
CA LEU A 207 5.36 -6.59 -6.92
C LEU A 207 6.24 -5.35 -7.08
N LYS A 208 7.19 -5.38 -8.02
CA LYS A 208 8.08 -4.25 -8.30
C LYS A 208 7.85 -3.70 -9.69
N ILE A 209 7.81 -2.38 -9.82
CA ILE A 209 7.86 -1.67 -11.10
C ILE A 209 9.07 -0.74 -11.07
N THR A 210 9.99 -0.90 -12.01
CA THR A 210 11.26 -0.13 -12.00
C THR A 210 11.49 0.73 -13.23
N GLY A 211 10.59 0.66 -14.20
CA GLY A 211 10.59 1.41 -15.45
C GLY A 211 9.52 0.84 -16.39
N GLY A 212 9.43 1.38 -17.61
CA GLY A 212 8.41 1.02 -18.59
C GLY A 212 7.20 1.97 -18.59
N GLU A 213 6.28 1.73 -19.53
CA GLU A 213 5.01 2.45 -19.65
C GLU A 213 3.85 1.44 -19.51
N TYR A 214 2.92 1.71 -18.61
CA TYR A 214 1.79 0.81 -18.33
C TYR A 214 0.47 1.57 -18.37
N THR A 215 -0.49 1.07 -19.15
CA THR A 215 -1.89 1.50 -19.07
C THR A 215 -2.71 0.34 -18.52
N ILE A 216 -3.32 0.50 -17.36
CA ILE A 216 -4.04 -0.57 -16.68
C ILE A 216 -5.49 -0.16 -16.47
N LYS A 217 -6.41 -0.97 -16.98
CA LYS A 217 -7.83 -0.87 -16.69
C LYS A 217 -8.32 -2.15 -16.04
N SER A 218 -8.84 -2.05 -14.82
CA SER A 218 -9.32 -3.21 -14.05
C SER A 218 -10.71 -2.94 -13.48
N SER A 219 -11.52 -3.98 -13.30
CA SER A 219 -12.80 -3.86 -12.57
C SER A 219 -12.65 -3.99 -11.06
N THR A 220 -11.55 -4.58 -10.58
CA THR A 220 -11.12 -4.55 -9.19
C THR A 220 -9.76 -3.85 -9.08
N ASP A 221 -8.83 -4.33 -8.27
CA ASP A 221 -7.56 -3.66 -8.00
C ASP A 221 -6.64 -3.66 -9.24
N SER A 222 -6.02 -2.52 -9.60
CA SER A 222 -5.13 -2.50 -10.79
C SER A 222 -3.79 -3.19 -10.51
N LEU A 223 -3.15 -2.84 -9.39
CA LEU A 223 -1.94 -3.48 -8.89
C LEU A 223 -2.23 -4.05 -7.50
N GLU A 224 -2.20 -5.37 -7.37
CA GLU A 224 -2.34 -6.07 -6.09
C GLU A 224 -1.04 -6.80 -5.75
N ALA A 225 -0.58 -6.67 -4.51
CA ALA A 225 0.43 -7.54 -3.95
C ALA A 225 0.03 -7.98 -2.54
N ASN A 226 0.40 -9.18 -2.13
CA ASN A 226 0.22 -9.54 -0.72
C ASN A 226 1.23 -8.76 0.14
N ASP A 227 2.52 -8.82 -0.22
CA ASP A 227 3.59 -8.40 0.67
C ASP A 227 4.05 -6.96 0.45
N ALA A 228 4.29 -6.55 -0.79
CA ALA A 228 4.63 -5.16 -1.07
C ALA A 228 4.40 -4.76 -2.52
N ILE A 229 4.11 -3.47 -2.74
CA ILE A 229 4.21 -2.83 -4.05
C ILE A 229 5.34 -1.81 -4.00
N LEU A 230 6.36 -1.97 -4.86
CA LEU A 230 7.54 -1.10 -4.89
C LEU A 230 7.71 -0.46 -6.26
N ILE A 231 7.67 0.87 -6.33
CA ILE A 231 7.79 1.63 -7.56
C ILE A 231 9.08 2.44 -7.53
N SER A 232 10.07 2.05 -8.32
CA SER A 232 11.31 2.82 -8.47
C SER A 232 11.17 3.94 -9.50
N ASP A 233 10.55 3.66 -10.64
CA ASP A 233 10.34 4.57 -11.76
C ASP A 233 9.28 4.00 -12.72
N GLY A 234 8.95 4.72 -13.80
CA GLY A 234 8.02 4.31 -14.86
C GLY A 234 6.90 5.33 -15.10
N THR A 235 6.14 5.14 -16.18
CA THR A 235 4.91 5.90 -16.45
C THR A 235 3.71 4.96 -16.33
N ILE A 236 2.85 5.17 -15.33
CA ILE A 236 1.76 4.25 -14.98
C ILE A 236 0.45 5.03 -15.05
N THR A 237 -0.48 4.60 -15.90
CA THR A 237 -1.82 5.17 -16.01
C THR A 237 -2.84 4.11 -15.62
N ILE A 238 -3.69 4.41 -14.63
CA ILE A 238 -4.63 3.46 -14.02
C ILE A 238 -6.06 3.99 -14.09
N ASP A 239 -6.98 3.12 -14.49
CA ASP A 239 -8.44 3.25 -14.34
C ASP A 239 -8.97 2.00 -13.62
N SER A 240 -9.08 2.08 -12.29
CA SER A 240 -9.42 0.97 -11.41
C SER A 240 -10.88 1.05 -10.93
N GLY A 241 -11.58 -0.08 -11.01
CA GLY A 241 -12.91 -0.27 -10.44
C GLY A 241 -12.92 -0.52 -8.93
N LYS A 242 -11.74 -0.64 -8.30
CA LYS A 242 -11.56 -0.65 -6.85
C LYS A 242 -10.31 0.17 -6.50
N ASP A 243 -9.26 -0.45 -5.96
CA ASP A 243 -8.05 0.26 -5.54
C ASP A 243 -7.08 0.36 -6.72
N ALA A 244 -6.34 1.47 -6.87
CA ALA A 244 -5.32 1.50 -7.92
C ALA A 244 -4.08 0.69 -7.52
N LEU A 245 -3.57 0.88 -6.30
CA LEU A 245 -2.51 0.07 -5.70
C LEU A 245 -2.99 -0.50 -4.37
N ASN A 246 -2.87 -1.81 -4.17
CA ASN A 246 -3.33 -2.50 -2.96
C ASN A 246 -2.31 -3.52 -2.45
N SER A 247 -1.67 -3.24 -1.30
CA SER A 247 -0.85 -4.20 -0.59
C SER A 247 -1.56 -4.73 0.66
N LYS A 248 -1.84 -6.04 0.69
CA LYS A 248 -2.92 -6.63 1.50
C LYS A 248 -2.51 -7.25 2.83
N ASN A 249 -1.24 -7.56 3.07
CA ASN A 249 -0.86 -8.28 4.28
C ASN A 249 -1.09 -7.42 5.54
N ASP A 250 -1.92 -7.92 6.45
CA ASP A 250 -2.19 -7.34 7.77
C ASP A 250 -1.81 -8.28 8.93
N GLU A 251 -1.22 -9.43 8.62
CA GLU A 251 -0.81 -10.44 9.60
C GLU A 251 0.65 -10.28 10.03
N ASP A 252 1.48 -9.65 9.19
CA ASP A 252 2.90 -9.40 9.43
C ASP A 252 3.21 -7.90 9.28
N THR A 253 3.66 -7.27 10.36
CA THR A 253 3.97 -5.83 10.42
C THR A 253 5.12 -5.40 9.49
N THR A 254 5.84 -6.33 8.89
CA THR A 254 6.95 -6.08 7.95
C THR A 254 6.54 -6.19 6.48
N ARG A 255 5.27 -6.51 6.21
CA ARG A 255 4.64 -6.69 4.90
C ARG A 255 3.39 -5.81 4.80
N GLY A 256 2.71 -5.84 3.66
CA GLY A 256 1.50 -5.06 3.40
C GLY A 256 1.82 -3.59 3.09
N TYR A 257 2.99 -3.30 2.52
CA TYR A 257 3.45 -1.92 2.36
C TYR A 257 3.57 -1.48 0.91
N ILE A 258 3.52 -0.17 0.70
CA ILE A 258 3.79 0.44 -0.60
C ILE A 258 4.96 1.40 -0.47
N TYR A 259 5.94 1.27 -1.36
CA TYR A 259 7.07 2.18 -1.47
C TYR A 259 7.12 2.82 -2.85
N ILE A 260 7.10 4.15 -2.91
CA ILE A 260 7.23 4.91 -4.15
C ILE A 260 8.46 5.79 -4.07
N LYS A 261 9.51 5.42 -4.81
CA LYS A 261 10.73 6.21 -4.94
C LYS A 261 10.62 7.29 -6.02
N GLY A 262 9.87 7.01 -7.09
CA GLY A 262 9.84 7.82 -8.30
C GLY A 262 8.74 7.41 -9.29
N GLY A 263 8.88 7.86 -10.54
CA GLY A 263 7.92 7.60 -11.62
C GLY A 263 6.84 8.68 -11.78
N THR A 264 5.98 8.49 -12.78
CA THR A 264 4.78 9.27 -13.05
C THR A 264 3.56 8.37 -12.97
N LEU A 265 2.67 8.61 -12.02
CA LEU A 265 1.45 7.84 -11.79
C LEU A 265 0.24 8.74 -12.08
N ASN A 266 -0.64 8.33 -12.98
CA ASN A 266 -1.92 8.98 -13.26
C ASN A 266 -3.04 8.01 -12.89
N ILE A 267 -3.81 8.31 -11.86
CA ILE A 267 -4.69 7.35 -11.19
C ILE A 267 -6.14 7.83 -11.22
N LYS A 268 -7.03 6.91 -11.61
CA LYS A 268 -8.44 6.89 -11.24
C LYS A 268 -8.71 5.60 -10.48
N ALA A 269 -9.29 5.74 -9.30
CA ALA A 269 -9.75 4.62 -8.49
C ALA A 269 -11.23 4.85 -8.14
N ALA A 270 -11.98 3.76 -8.02
CA ALA A 270 -13.35 3.82 -7.51
C ALA A 270 -13.41 3.71 -5.99
N ASP A 271 -12.35 3.16 -5.38
CA ASP A 271 -12.12 3.06 -3.94
C ASP A 271 -10.80 3.80 -3.64
N ASP A 272 -9.77 3.15 -3.08
CA ASP A 272 -8.55 3.84 -2.66
C ASP A 272 -7.54 4.01 -3.82
N ALA A 273 -6.94 5.19 -3.97
CA ALA A 273 -5.87 5.33 -4.96
C ALA A 273 -4.59 4.57 -4.55
N ILE A 274 -4.14 4.70 -3.31
CA ILE A 274 -2.95 4.01 -2.80
C ILE A 274 -3.25 3.45 -1.41
N ARG A 275 -3.37 2.12 -1.31
CA ARG A 275 -3.68 1.41 -0.06
C ARG A 275 -2.58 0.42 0.31
N GLY A 276 -1.87 0.68 1.41
CA GLY A 276 -0.96 -0.28 2.03
C GLY A 276 -1.43 -0.60 3.43
N ASN A 277 -1.73 -1.86 3.75
CA ASN A 277 -2.23 -2.21 5.07
C ASN A 277 -1.27 -1.84 6.21
N SER A 278 0.04 -2.00 6.06
CA SER A 278 1.00 -1.58 7.10
C SER A 278 1.45 -0.14 6.92
N PHE A 279 2.12 0.19 5.82
CA PHE A 279 2.56 1.57 5.61
C PHE A 279 2.67 1.94 4.13
N VAL A 280 2.58 3.24 3.88
CA VAL A 280 2.87 3.85 2.58
C VAL A 280 4.01 4.84 2.77
N GLN A 281 5.11 4.66 2.03
CA GLN A 281 6.22 5.60 2.00
C GLN A 281 6.44 6.15 0.59
N ILE A 282 6.45 7.48 0.46
CA ILE A 282 6.68 8.21 -0.79
C ILE A 282 7.95 9.06 -0.64
N ASP A 283 9.00 8.70 -1.37
CA ASP A 283 10.27 9.41 -1.43
C ASP A 283 10.43 10.26 -2.70
N GLY A 284 9.46 10.22 -3.62
CA GLY A 284 9.50 11.00 -4.85
C GLY A 284 8.41 10.61 -5.86
N GLY A 285 8.56 11.11 -7.08
CA GLY A 285 7.65 10.87 -8.20
C GLY A 285 6.66 12.01 -8.45
N THR A 286 5.88 11.87 -9.53
CA THR A 286 4.72 12.72 -9.85
C THR A 286 3.47 11.85 -9.77
N ILE A 287 2.62 12.08 -8.79
CA ILE A 287 1.44 11.28 -8.49
C ILE A 287 0.21 12.17 -8.68
N ASN A 288 -0.55 11.90 -9.73
CA ASN A 288 -1.78 12.60 -10.07
C ASN A 288 -2.96 11.66 -9.84
N ILE A 289 -3.73 11.88 -8.78
CA ILE A 289 -4.95 11.15 -8.47
C ILE A 289 -6.13 12.01 -8.93
N GLU A 290 -6.75 11.65 -10.06
CA GLU A 290 -7.85 12.42 -10.65
C GLU A 290 -9.16 12.21 -9.90
N SER A 291 -9.38 11.01 -9.37
CA SER A 291 -10.54 10.66 -8.54
C SER A 291 -10.29 9.38 -7.75
N CYS A 292 -10.75 9.34 -6.50
CA CYS A 292 -10.77 8.18 -5.60
C CYS A 292 -11.81 8.39 -4.50
N GLU A 293 -12.11 7.35 -3.72
CA GLU A 293 -12.76 7.52 -2.42
C GLU A 293 -11.74 8.12 -1.45
N GLU A 294 -10.67 7.38 -1.13
CA GLU A 294 -9.52 7.89 -0.37
C GLU A 294 -8.26 7.99 -1.22
N GLY A 295 -7.44 9.02 -0.98
CA GLY A 295 -6.22 9.24 -1.75
C GLY A 295 -5.10 8.25 -1.36
N ILE A 296 -4.68 8.29 -0.11
CA ILE A 296 -3.63 7.41 0.44
C ILE A 296 -4.12 6.86 1.77
N GLU A 297 -4.24 5.54 1.89
CA GLU A 297 -4.71 4.86 3.11
C GLU A 297 -3.67 3.86 3.63
N ALA A 298 -3.31 3.94 4.92
CA ALA A 298 -2.43 2.96 5.58
C ALA A 298 -2.53 2.98 7.11
N ASN A 299 -1.81 2.09 7.81
CA ASN A 299 -1.57 2.26 9.25
C ASN A 299 -0.62 3.44 9.52
N SER A 300 0.46 3.53 8.76
CA SER A 300 1.42 4.64 8.82
C SER A 300 1.68 5.20 7.42
N ILE A 301 1.67 6.52 7.28
CA ILE A 301 1.94 7.20 6.02
C ILE A 301 3.13 8.14 6.19
N LYS A 302 4.15 7.98 5.34
CA LYS A 302 5.35 8.81 5.34
C LYS A 302 5.59 9.42 3.96
N ILE A 303 5.58 10.75 3.87
CA ILE A 303 5.84 11.48 2.62
C ILE A 303 7.12 12.29 2.81
N ASN A 304 8.22 11.81 2.22
CA ASN A 304 9.52 12.46 2.29
C ASN A 304 9.74 13.48 1.16
N ASP A 305 9.23 13.20 -0.04
CA ASP A 305 9.27 14.12 -1.18
C ASP A 305 8.20 13.72 -2.24
N GLY A 306 8.18 14.41 -3.37
CA GLY A 306 7.32 14.12 -4.52
C GLY A 306 6.42 15.28 -4.93
N GLN A 307 5.75 15.16 -6.06
CA GLN A 307 4.69 16.04 -6.52
C GLN A 307 3.39 15.25 -6.49
N ILE A 308 2.56 15.48 -5.48
CA ILE A 308 1.33 14.75 -5.25
C ILE A 308 0.18 15.71 -5.46
N LYS A 309 -0.73 15.37 -6.36
CA LYS A 309 -1.97 16.11 -6.58
C LYS A 309 -3.13 15.13 -6.54
N MET A 310 -4.14 15.42 -5.73
CA MET A 310 -5.28 14.52 -5.57
C MET A 310 -6.62 15.23 -5.50
N TYR A 311 -7.65 14.54 -5.99
CA TYR A 311 -9.05 14.81 -5.70
C TYR A 311 -9.69 13.55 -5.08
N ALA A 312 -10.08 13.63 -3.81
CA ALA A 312 -10.67 12.52 -3.05
C ALA A 312 -12.13 12.83 -2.65
N ASN A 313 -12.97 11.79 -2.60
CA ASN A 313 -14.39 11.91 -2.24
C ASN A 313 -14.67 11.69 -0.74
N ASN A 314 -13.81 10.94 -0.06
CA ASN A 314 -13.74 10.83 1.40
C ASN A 314 -12.49 11.54 1.90
N ASP A 315 -11.49 10.84 2.46
CA ASP A 315 -10.30 11.45 3.05
C ASP A 315 -9.13 11.48 2.08
N GLY A 316 -8.31 12.54 2.17
CA GLY A 316 -7.19 12.73 1.26
C GLY A 316 -6.07 11.76 1.59
N ILE A 317 -5.55 11.88 2.80
CA ILE A 317 -4.51 11.03 3.36
C ILE A 317 -5.03 10.51 4.70
N ASN A 318 -5.31 9.21 4.79
CA ASN A 318 -5.97 8.55 5.91
C ASN A 318 -5.06 7.54 6.60
N ALA A 319 -4.70 7.79 7.85
CA ALA A 319 -4.03 6.83 8.72
C ALA A 319 -5.00 6.21 9.73
N SER A 320 -5.18 4.89 9.66
CA SER A 320 -6.09 4.15 10.54
C SER A 320 -5.49 2.81 10.97
N GLN A 321 -5.90 2.30 12.14
CA GLN A 321 -5.34 1.06 12.68
C GLN A 321 -5.65 -0.14 11.78
N LYS A 322 -4.61 -0.76 11.21
CA LYS A 322 -4.71 -1.97 10.37
C LYS A 322 -3.82 -3.11 10.88
N ILE A 323 -2.70 -2.79 11.51
CA ILE A 323 -1.75 -3.72 12.14
C ILE A 323 -1.43 -3.27 13.57
N ASP A 324 -0.79 -4.08 14.41
CA ASP A 324 -0.41 -3.67 15.79
C ASP A 324 0.84 -2.75 15.79
N SER A 325 0.66 -1.50 15.33
CA SER A 325 1.70 -0.46 15.24
C SER A 325 1.12 0.95 15.40
N ASP A 326 1.97 1.95 15.60
CA ASP A 326 1.54 3.33 15.76
C ASP A 326 0.86 3.85 14.47
N VAL A 327 -0.27 4.54 14.66
CA VAL A 327 -1.01 5.18 13.57
C VAL A 327 -0.51 6.61 13.41
N VAL A 328 0.04 6.95 12.24
CA VAL A 328 0.69 8.23 12.05
C VAL A 328 0.73 8.67 10.59
N ILE A 329 0.55 9.98 10.38
CA ILE A 329 0.93 10.67 9.15
C ILE A 329 2.17 11.52 9.43
N GLU A 330 3.24 11.32 8.66
CA GLU A 330 4.47 12.10 8.74
C GLU A 330 4.82 12.68 7.36
N VAL A 331 4.81 14.01 7.22
CA VAL A 331 5.17 14.72 5.99
C VAL A 331 6.46 15.50 6.22
N ASN A 332 7.54 15.10 5.55
CA ASN A 332 8.86 15.72 5.66
C ASN A 332 9.21 16.65 4.48
N GLY A 333 8.52 16.52 3.35
CA GLY A 333 8.83 17.27 2.12
C GLY A 333 7.79 17.13 1.02
N GLY A 334 8.18 17.48 -0.20
CA GLY A 334 7.32 17.42 -1.39
C GLY A 334 6.43 18.63 -1.63
N THR A 335 5.70 18.58 -2.75
CA THR A 335 4.58 19.47 -3.09
C THR A 335 3.31 18.64 -3.08
N ILE A 336 2.35 18.99 -2.22
CA ILE A 336 1.13 18.22 -2.01
C ILE A 336 -0.08 19.14 -2.20
N ASP A 337 -0.85 18.89 -3.24
CA ASP A 337 -2.10 19.60 -3.54
C ASP A 337 -3.28 18.64 -3.29
N VAL A 338 -4.05 18.90 -2.24
CA VAL A 338 -5.21 18.10 -1.86
C VAL A 338 -6.48 18.92 -2.05
N SER A 339 -7.35 18.47 -2.95
CA SER A 339 -8.70 19.02 -3.11
C SER A 339 -9.72 17.95 -2.75
N MET A 340 -10.75 18.32 -2.00
CA MET A 340 -11.71 17.35 -1.47
C MET A 340 -13.12 17.59 -2.01
N ALA A 341 -13.90 16.51 -2.14
CA ALA A 341 -15.34 16.63 -2.28
C ALA A 341 -15.95 17.27 -1.02
N SER A 342 -17.18 17.78 -1.15
CA SER A 342 -17.92 18.29 0.01
C SER A 342 -18.42 17.14 0.88
N GLY A 343 -18.26 17.24 2.19
CA GLY A 343 -18.78 16.22 3.10
C GLY A 343 -18.19 16.39 4.49
N ASP A 344 -18.34 15.34 5.28
CA ASP A 344 -17.52 15.09 6.46
C ASP A 344 -16.25 14.41 5.93
N THR A 345 -15.26 15.21 5.59
CA THR A 345 -14.03 14.78 4.90
C THR A 345 -12.85 15.59 5.38
N ASP A 346 -11.71 14.92 5.47
CA ASP A 346 -10.46 15.48 5.97
C ASP A 346 -9.36 15.33 4.91
N ALA A 347 -8.65 16.43 4.62
CA ALA A 347 -7.51 16.34 3.71
C ALA A 347 -6.38 15.46 4.28
N PHE A 348 -6.21 15.50 5.60
CA PHE A 348 -5.33 14.63 6.37
C PHE A 348 -6.09 14.14 7.61
N ASP A 349 -6.39 12.85 7.68
CA ASP A 349 -7.06 12.19 8.81
C ASP A 349 -6.14 11.15 9.45
N SER A 350 -6.00 11.18 10.76
CA SER A 350 -5.24 10.18 11.50
C SER A 350 -5.95 9.79 12.79
N ASN A 351 -6.23 8.49 12.94
CA ASN A 351 -6.66 7.92 14.22
C ASN A 351 -5.52 7.88 15.27
N GLY A 352 -4.34 8.43 14.93
CA GLY A 352 -3.24 8.68 15.84
C GLY A 352 -2.67 10.07 15.65
N ASP A 353 -1.39 10.17 15.26
CA ASP A 353 -0.70 11.46 15.15
C ASP A 353 -0.60 11.99 13.71
N ILE A 354 -0.44 13.31 13.57
CA ILE A 354 -0.07 14.02 12.35
C ILE A 354 1.14 14.92 12.62
N TYR A 355 2.22 14.74 11.85
CA TYR A 355 3.41 15.56 11.89
C TYR A 355 3.72 16.14 10.51
N ILE A 356 3.59 17.46 10.37
CA ILE A 356 4.03 18.20 9.18
C ILE A 356 5.36 18.89 9.49
N ASN A 357 6.45 18.28 9.02
CA ASN A 357 7.83 18.72 9.25
C ASN A 357 8.39 19.56 8.10
N GLY A 358 7.82 19.47 6.90
CA GLY A 358 8.27 20.19 5.71
C GLY A 358 7.30 20.10 4.54
N GLY A 359 7.75 20.56 3.37
CA GLY A 359 6.98 20.54 2.12
C GLY A 359 6.24 21.84 1.79
N THR A 360 5.62 21.87 0.61
CA THR A 360 4.65 22.89 0.18
C THR A 360 3.29 22.22 0.05
N ILE A 361 2.36 22.55 0.94
CA ILE A 361 1.07 21.85 1.03
C ILE A 361 -0.05 22.85 0.78
N ASN A 362 -0.90 22.56 -0.20
CA ASN A 362 -2.11 23.33 -0.46
C ASN A 362 -3.32 22.43 -0.27
N VAL A 363 -4.24 22.86 0.59
CA VAL A 363 -5.47 22.13 0.91
C VAL A 363 -6.68 22.97 0.52
N GLU A 364 -7.58 22.38 -0.26
CA GLU A 364 -8.93 22.87 -0.53
C GLU A 364 -9.95 21.88 0.03
N ALA A 365 -10.35 22.09 1.30
CA ALA A 365 -11.19 21.15 2.03
C ALA A 365 -12.06 21.85 3.09
N VAL A 366 -13.13 21.19 3.54
CA VAL A 366 -13.96 21.66 4.67
C VAL A 366 -13.18 21.52 5.97
N SER A 367 -12.57 20.35 6.18
CA SER A 367 -11.62 20.09 7.24
C SER A 367 -10.28 19.69 6.64
N ALA A 368 -9.20 20.31 7.13
CA ALA A 368 -7.87 20.15 6.56
C ALA A 368 -7.03 19.10 7.30
N PHE A 369 -7.20 19.00 8.61
CA PHE A 369 -6.43 18.12 9.47
C PHE A 369 -7.33 17.66 10.61
N ASP A 370 -7.56 16.36 10.71
CA ASP A 370 -8.13 15.71 11.89
C ASP A 370 -7.14 14.68 12.44
N ALA A 371 -6.96 14.71 13.75
CA ALA A 371 -6.09 13.77 14.44
C ALA A 371 -6.64 13.46 15.82
N ASP A 372 -6.82 12.19 16.12
CA ASP A 372 -7.24 11.69 17.44
C ASP A 372 -6.14 11.91 18.50
N GLY A 373 -4.88 11.88 18.07
CA GLY A 373 -3.69 12.11 18.86
C GLY A 373 -3.18 13.54 18.74
N THR A 374 -1.90 13.69 18.38
CA THR A 374 -1.21 14.97 18.26
C THR A 374 -1.18 15.42 16.80
N ALA A 375 -1.60 16.66 16.52
CA ALA A 375 -1.32 17.31 15.24
C ALA A 375 -0.30 18.45 15.41
N GLN A 376 0.81 18.39 14.67
CA GLN A 376 1.89 19.38 14.75
C GLN A 376 2.31 19.88 13.36
N LEU A 377 2.45 21.21 13.26
CA LEU A 377 3.11 21.88 12.14
C LEU A 377 4.50 22.37 12.59
N ASN A 378 5.51 21.54 12.35
CA ASN A 378 6.90 21.76 12.72
C ASN A 378 7.70 22.52 11.64
N GLY A 379 7.26 22.47 10.38
CA GLY A 379 7.89 23.16 9.26
C GLY A 379 7.09 23.07 7.96
N GLY A 380 7.62 23.67 6.88
CA GLY A 380 6.95 23.73 5.58
C GLY A 380 6.11 24.99 5.33
N ASP A 381 5.56 25.08 4.12
CA ASP A 381 4.65 26.14 3.68
C ASP A 381 3.26 25.54 3.45
N VAL A 382 2.36 25.68 4.43
CA VAL A 382 1.00 25.11 4.39
C VAL A 382 -0.05 26.21 4.17
N THR A 383 -0.88 26.03 3.14
CA THR A 383 -1.99 26.91 2.80
C THR A 383 -3.29 26.11 2.82
N VAL A 384 -4.28 26.57 3.60
CA VAL A 384 -5.62 25.96 3.67
C VAL A 384 -6.62 26.98 3.13
N ASN A 385 -7.37 26.62 2.10
CA ASN A 385 -8.40 27.45 1.46
C ASN A 385 -7.90 28.87 1.09
N GLY A 386 -6.65 28.95 0.63
CA GLY A 386 -5.99 30.20 0.24
C GLY A 386 -5.37 31.01 1.39
N GLU A 387 -5.48 30.55 2.63
CA GLU A 387 -4.87 31.19 3.80
C GLU A 387 -3.68 30.38 4.32
N LYS A 388 -2.53 31.04 4.49
CA LYS A 388 -1.35 30.40 5.07
C LYS A 388 -1.57 30.19 6.57
N ILE A 389 -1.32 28.97 7.05
CA ILE A 389 -1.37 28.64 8.48
C ILE A 389 0.03 28.54 9.07
N THR A 390 0.13 28.69 10.40
CA THR A 390 1.40 28.54 11.14
C THR A 390 1.30 27.53 12.29
N GLU A 391 0.11 26.97 12.51
CA GLU A 391 -0.18 25.91 13.46
C GLU A 391 -1.37 25.08 12.93
N ILE A 392 -1.44 23.81 13.29
CA ILE A 392 -2.64 22.99 13.09
C ILE A 392 -3.50 23.15 14.34
N THR A 393 -4.72 23.66 14.18
CA THR A 393 -5.68 23.79 15.28
C THR A 393 -6.62 22.60 15.30
N GLN A 394 -6.42 21.68 16.24
CA GLN A 394 -7.36 20.57 16.44
C GLN A 394 -8.65 21.09 17.08
N SER A 395 -9.78 20.97 16.38
CA SER A 395 -11.08 21.13 17.01
C SER A 395 -11.43 19.83 17.73
N HIS A 396 -10.90 19.64 18.94
CA HIS A 396 -11.35 18.56 19.80
C HIS A 396 -12.84 18.76 20.03
N GLY A 397 -13.66 17.96 19.36
CA GLY A 397 -15.12 18.01 19.46
C GLY A 397 -15.49 18.04 20.92
N GLY A 398 -15.99 19.18 21.39
CA GLY A 398 -16.39 19.35 22.77
C GLY A 398 -17.47 18.35 23.10
N GLY A 399 -17.10 17.25 23.74
CA GLY A 399 -18.00 16.33 24.43
C GLY A 399 -18.74 17.11 25.51
N GLY A 400 -19.81 17.79 25.11
CA GLY A 400 -20.67 18.52 26.00
C GLY A 400 -21.18 17.55 27.07
N PRO A 401 -21.09 17.89 28.37
CA PRO A 401 -21.46 16.97 29.43
C PRO A 401 -22.90 16.51 29.22
N GLY A 402 -23.06 15.20 29.04
CA GLY A 402 -24.33 14.53 28.87
C GLY A 402 -25.31 15.02 29.93
N GLY A 403 -26.29 15.80 29.48
CA GLY A 403 -27.35 16.34 30.31
C GLY A 403 -28.15 15.19 30.91
N ALA A 404 -27.93 14.93 32.20
CA ALA A 404 -28.83 14.17 33.02
C ALA A 404 -30.21 14.87 33.03
N GLY A 405 -31.11 14.44 32.15
CA GLY A 405 -32.48 14.93 32.03
C GLY A 405 -33.45 13.77 32.02
N GLY A 406 -33.87 13.33 33.21
CA GLY A 406 -34.87 12.28 33.37
C GLY A 406 -36.24 12.65 32.80
N GLY A 407 -36.92 11.67 32.21
CA GLY A 407 -38.29 11.81 31.74
C GLY A 407 -38.95 10.46 31.48
N LYS A 408 -39.59 9.90 32.52
CA LYS A 408 -40.57 8.81 32.41
C LYS A 408 -41.65 9.18 31.37
N GLY A 409 -41.94 8.27 30.45
CA GLY A 409 -43.14 8.32 29.60
C GLY A 409 -43.53 6.93 29.15
N MET A 410 -44.67 6.44 29.66
CA MET A 410 -45.16 5.07 29.49
C MET A 410 -45.64 4.76 28.08
N ARG A 411 -45.56 3.46 27.76
CA ARG A 411 -46.30 2.72 26.74
C ARG A 411 -47.74 3.24 26.50
N GLN A 412 -48.11 3.33 25.23
CA GLN A 412 -49.24 2.57 24.67
C GLN A 412 -48.98 2.29 23.19
#